data_AF-A0A833D6N5-F1
#
_entry.id   AF-A0A833D6N5-F1
#
_cell.length_a   1.000
_cell.length_b   1.000
_cell.length_c   1.000
_cell.angle_alpha   90.00
_cell.angle_beta   90.00
_cell.angle_gamma   90.00
#
_symmetry.space_group_name_H-M   'P 1'
#
loop_
_entity.id
_entity.type
_entity.pdbx_description
1 polymer ?
#
loop_
_entity_poly.entity_id
_entity_poly.type
_entity_poly.pdbx_seq_one_letter_code
_entity_poly.pdbx_strand_id
1 'polypeptide(L)' 'MSKRNIDHRTVAGFGREWSAFDQSSLSAAEAGAIFDQYFAHFLFDQLPPDAEGFDLGCGSGRWAARVAPKVGRLH' A
#
# COMPACT_ATOMS: atom_id res chain seq x y z
N MET A 1 20.91 4.23 24.18
CA MET A 1 20.50 3.94 22.79
C MET A 1 19.05 3.50 22.79
N SER A 2 18.18 4.19 22.05
CA SER A 2 16.78 3.75 21.87
C SER A 2 16.76 2.38 21.16
N LYS A 3 15.99 1.42 21.67
CA LYS A 3 15.77 0.15 20.96
C LYS A 3 15.04 0.46 19.66
N ARG A 4 15.55 -0.06 18.53
CA ARG A 4 14.83 -0.01 17.25
C ARG A 4 13.50 -0.74 17.39
N ASN A 5 12.39 -0.09 17.03
CA ASN A 5 11.05 -0.70 17.00
C ASN A 5 10.92 -1.60 15.76
N ILE A 6 11.59 -2.75 15.78
CA ILE A 6 11.61 -3.69 14.67
C ILE A 6 11.67 -5.13 15.20
N ASP A 7 10.76 -5.96 14.72
CA ASP A 7 10.89 -7.41 14.84
C ASP A 7 11.47 -7.97 13.53
N HIS A 8 12.71 -8.46 13.60
CA HIS A 8 13.42 -8.96 12.44
C HIS A 8 12.80 -10.24 11.85
N ARG A 9 12.16 -11.09 12.66
CA ARG A 9 11.51 -12.31 12.17
C ARG A 9 10.25 -11.96 11.39
N THR A 10 9.48 -10.99 11.89
CA THR A 10 8.29 -10.48 11.21
C THR A 10 8.64 -9.84 9.87
N VAL A 11 9.65 -8.96 9.83
CA VAL A 11 10.09 -8.32 8.58
C VAL A 11 10.57 -9.36 7.56
N ALA A 12 11.36 -10.35 8.00
CA ALA A 12 11.81 -11.42 7.12
C ALA A 12 10.65 -12.33 6.65
N GLY A 13 9.60 -12.50 7.46
CA GLY A 13 8.38 -13.22 7.10
C GLY A 13 7.66 -12.58 5.93
N PHE A 14 7.34 -11.29 6.04
CA PHE A 14 6.73 -10.53 4.95
C PHE A 14 7.57 -10.53 3.67
N GLY A 15 8.90 -10.42 3.80
CA GLY A 15 9.80 -10.52 2.65
C GLY A 15 9.64 -11.84 1.89
N ARG A 16 9.57 -12.98 2.60
CA ARG A 16 9.35 -14.30 1.97
C ARG A 16 7.96 -14.41 1.34
N GLU A 17 6.92 -13.93 2.01
CA GLU A 17 5.56 -13.96 1.46
C GLU A 17 5.47 -13.12 0.19
N TRP A 18 6.10 -11.95 0.14
CA TRP A 18 6.03 -11.08 -1.04
C TRP A 18 6.82 -11.62 -2.22
N SER A 19 7.85 -12.44 -1.98
CA SER A 19 8.52 -13.21 -3.04
C SER A 19 7.70 -14.41 -3.52
N ALA A 20 6.93 -15.05 -2.63
CA ALA A 20 6.13 -16.23 -2.99
C ALA A 20 4.81 -15.87 -3.70
N PHE A 21 4.23 -14.72 -3.34
CA PHE A 21 2.97 -14.21 -3.89
C PHE A 21 3.18 -12.84 -4.53
N ASP A 22 4.24 -12.73 -5.33
CA ASP A 22 4.52 -11.49 -6.04
C ASP A 22 3.42 -11.25 -7.07
N GLN A 23 2.70 -10.16 -6.89
CA GLN A 23 1.53 -9.80 -7.70
C GLN A 23 1.94 -9.22 -9.06
N SER A 24 3.15 -9.51 -9.53
CA SER A 24 3.74 -8.89 -10.73
C SER A 24 3.03 -9.29 -12.03
N SER A 25 2.39 -10.47 -12.05
CA SER A 25 1.66 -10.98 -13.21
C SER A 25 0.19 -10.56 -13.27
N LEU A 26 -0.31 -9.81 -12.28
CA LEU A 26 -1.70 -9.35 -12.27
C LEU A 26 -1.94 -8.35 -13.40
N SER A 27 -3.04 -8.54 -14.11
CA SER A 27 -3.47 -7.53 -15.09
C SER A 27 -3.87 -6.23 -14.39
N ALA A 28 -3.78 -5.12 -15.12
CA ALA A 28 -4.22 -3.82 -14.61
C ALA A 28 -5.70 -3.81 -14.20
N ALA A 29 -6.53 -4.61 -14.88
CA ALA A 29 -7.95 -4.77 -14.57
C ALA A 29 -8.17 -5.51 -13.24
N GLU A 30 -7.52 -6.66 -13.04
CA GLU A 30 -7.65 -7.43 -11.80
C GLU A 30 -7.11 -6.65 -10.60
N ALA A 31 -5.94 -6.03 -10.73
CA ALA A 31 -5.39 -5.17 -9.69
C ALA A 31 -6.30 -3.96 -9.38
N GLY A 32 -7.12 -3.51 -10.34
CA GLY A 32 -8.11 -2.46 -10.13
C GLY A 32 -9.32 -2.95 -9.36
N ALA A 33 -9.90 -4.06 -9.77
CA ALA A 33 -11.02 -4.67 -9.05
C ALA A 33 -10.66 -4.96 -7.57
N ILE A 34 -9.45 -5.46 -7.33
CA ILE A 34 -8.93 -5.71 -5.97
C ILE A 34 -8.80 -4.40 -5.18
N PHE A 35 -8.26 -3.34 -5.79
CA PHE A 35 -8.13 -2.04 -5.15
C PHE A 35 -9.49 -1.44 -4.81
N ASP A 36 -10.43 -1.45 -5.75
CA ASP A 36 -11.77 -0.89 -5.58
C ASP A 36 -12.54 -1.64 -4.50
N GLN A 37 -12.39 -2.97 -4.43
CA GLN A 37 -12.97 -3.78 -3.37
C GLN A 37 -12.37 -3.45 -1.99
N TYR A 38 -11.04 -3.32 -1.91
CA TYR A 38 -10.36 -3.03 -0.65
C TYR A 38 -10.70 -1.64 -0.10
N PHE A 39 -10.77 -0.63 -0.97
CA PHE A 39 -11.06 0.75 -0.61
C PHE A 39 -12.53 1.15 -0.79
N ALA A 40 -13.45 0.20 -0.93
CA ALA A 40 -14.86 0.46 -1.24
C ALA A 40 -15.56 1.42 -0.26
N HIS A 41 -15.11 1.46 1.00
CA HIS A 41 -15.66 2.35 2.03
C HIS A 41 -14.81 3.60 2.29
N PHE A 42 -13.66 3.74 1.63
CA PHE A 42 -12.79 4.88 1.81
C PHE A 42 -13.25 6.04 0.93
N LEU A 43 -13.58 7.16 1.56
CA LEU A 43 -14.19 8.31 0.90
C LEU A 43 -13.13 9.25 0.32
N PHE A 44 -12.45 8.81 -0.75
CA PHE A 44 -11.43 9.63 -1.43
C PHE A 44 -11.97 11.01 -1.85
N ASP A 45 -13.23 11.09 -2.27
CA ASP A 45 -13.85 12.34 -2.72
C ASP A 45 -14.11 13.36 -1.60
N GLN A 46 -13.98 12.94 -0.34
CA GLN A 46 -14.08 13.85 0.82
C GLN A 46 -12.72 14.40 1.26
N LEU A 47 -11.63 13.94 0.66
CA LEU A 47 -10.30 14.47 0.96
C LEU A 47 -10.14 15.89 0.39
N PRO A 48 -9.40 16.77 1.08
CA PRO A 48 -9.01 18.03 0.48
C PRO A 48 -8.12 17.78 -0.76
N PRO A 49 -8.12 18.70 -1.74
CA PRO A 49 -7.34 18.53 -2.98
C PRO A 49 -5.83 18.31 -2.77
N ASP A 50 -5.29 18.83 -1.66
CA ASP A 50 -3.89 18.75 -1.27
C ASP A 50 -3.63 17.76 -0.12
N ALA A 51 -4.53 16.80 0.08
CA ALA A 51 -4.40 15.80 1.13
C ALA A 51 -3.02 15.13 1.11
N GLU A 52 -2.38 15.09 2.28
CA GLU A 52 -1.12 14.38 2.48
C GLU A 52 -1.39 13.05 3.18
N GLY A 53 -0.91 11.96 2.57
CA GLY A 53 -1.00 10.60 3.09
C GLY A 53 0.37 10.01 3.40
N PHE A 54 0.36 8.93 4.19
CA PHE A 54 1.54 8.13 4.49
C PHE A 54 1.21 6.64 4.39
N ASP A 55 1.96 5.89 3.59
CA ASP A 55 1.77 4.44 3.43
C ASP A 55 2.70 3.65 4.39
N LEU A 56 2.22 3.44 5.61
CA LEU A 56 2.97 2.72 6.63
C LEU A 56 3.04 1.22 6.32
N GLY A 57 4.25 0.73 6.05
CA GLY A 57 4.46 -0.68 5.73
C GLY A 57 4.06 -1.02 4.29
N CYS A 58 4.31 -0.10 3.35
CA CYS A 58 3.91 -0.15 1.94
C CYS A 58 4.29 -1.44 1.19
N GLY A 59 5.31 -2.18 1.65
CA GLY A 59 5.69 -3.47 1.09
C GLY A 59 6.06 -3.35 -0.39
N SER A 60 5.30 -3.99 -1.28
CA SER A 60 5.49 -3.90 -2.73
C SER A 60 4.99 -2.58 -3.34
N GLY A 61 4.35 -1.70 -2.56
CA GLY A 61 3.79 -0.43 -3.03
C GLY A 61 2.50 -0.58 -3.83
N ARG A 62 1.86 -1.76 -3.85
CA ARG A 62 0.66 -2.03 -4.66
C ARG A 62 -0.50 -1.05 -4.38
N TRP A 63 -0.64 -0.64 -3.13
CA TRP A 63 -1.65 0.33 -2.72
C TRP A 63 -1.19 1.75 -3.00
N ALA A 64 0.04 2.11 -2.59
CA ALA A 64 0.62 3.41 -2.89
C ALA A 64 0.52 3.79 -4.38
N ALA A 65 0.80 2.86 -5.29
CA ALA A 65 0.72 3.10 -6.74
C ALA A 65 -0.67 3.57 -7.21
N ARG A 66 -1.74 3.16 -6.52
CA ARG A 66 -3.13 3.51 -6.85
C ARG A 66 -3.69 4.64 -6.00
N VAL A 67 -3.17 4.84 -4.78
CA VAL A 67 -3.53 5.96 -3.90
C VAL A 67 -2.85 7.25 -4.30
N ALA A 68 -1.58 7.21 -4.75
CA ALA A 68 -0.81 8.39 -5.13
C ALA A 68 -1.53 9.35 -6.10
N PRO A 69 -2.21 8.89 -7.18
CA PRO A 69 -2.94 9.79 -8.07
C PRO A 69 -4.28 10.31 -7.49
N LYS A 70 -4.70 9.86 -6.31
CA LYS A 70 -5.97 10.24 -5.65
C LYS A 70 -5.80 11.27 -4.53
N VAL A 71 -4.56 11.65 -4.21
CA VAL A 71 -4.22 12.58 -3.13
C VAL A 71 -3.19 13.61 -3.60
N GLY A 72 -3.00 14.69 -2.84
CA GLY A 72 -2.02 15.72 -3.19
C GLY A 72 -0.57 15.23 -3.02
N ARG A 73 -0.29 14.48 -1.95
CA ARG A 73 1.04 13.91 -1.69
C ARG A 73 0.92 12.59 -0.92
N LEU A 74 1.74 11.60 -1.27
CA LEU A 74 1.87 10.34 -0.55
C LEU A 74 3.34 10.11 -0.18
N HIS A 75 3.60 9.81 1.10
CA HIS A 75 4.92 9.51 1.66
C HIS A 75 5.15 8.00 1.84
#